data_AF-A0A2G9G4B3-F1
#
_entry.id   AF-A0A2G9G4B3-F1
#
_cell.length_a   1.000
_cell.length_b   1.000
_cell.length_c   1.000
_cell.angle_alpha   90.00
_cell.angle_beta   90.00
_cell.angle_gamma   90.00
#
_symmetry.space_group_name_H-M   'P 1'
#
loop_
_entity.id
_entity.type
_entity.pdbx_description
1 polymer ?
#
loop_
_entity_poly.entity_id
_entity_poly.type
_entity_poly.pdbx_seq_one_letter_code
_entity_poly.pdbx_strand_id
1 'polypeptide(L)'
;MHHILNPSYVHGNIKSRNIFLDEDFSAKLGNFGMPKCSLTETEDQESWNKGYLAPEYQNEGKISPNLDIFAYGVVLLEVLSGKPPLIRDEERENGSFIKLSDEIKRVLETENAEELRGWIDSGLGENYSFDGAVNLANLARSCVEEDPSLRPNAGEIVEKLLRLVDEEGDHQVDICESSCKPLVKADEEER
;
A
#
# COMPACT_ATOMS: atom_id res chain seq x y z
N MET A 1 12.78 8.92 -7.05
CA MET A 1 13.12 9.49 -5.73
C MET A 1 14.40 8.87 -5.16
N HIS A 2 14.39 7.58 -4.81
CA HIS A 2 15.55 6.95 -4.15
C HIS A 2 16.71 6.55 -5.08
N HIS A 3 16.41 6.24 -6.34
CA HIS A 3 17.42 5.77 -7.31
C HIS A 3 17.99 6.89 -8.20
N ILE A 4 17.20 7.95 -8.45
CA ILE A 4 17.53 9.00 -9.42
C ILE A 4 18.19 10.23 -8.76
N LEU A 5 17.82 10.56 -7.52
CA LEU A 5 18.32 11.75 -6.83
C LEU A 5 19.61 11.45 -6.08
N ASN A 6 20.57 12.37 -6.12
CA ASN A 6 21.81 12.30 -5.36
C ASN A 6 22.10 13.65 -4.65
N PRO A 7 21.98 13.75 -3.31
CA PRO A 7 21.66 12.66 -2.37
C PRO A 7 20.20 12.18 -2.51
N SER A 8 19.96 10.92 -2.14
CA SER A 8 18.62 10.33 -2.13
C SER A 8 17.69 11.09 -1.19
N TYR A 9 16.47 11.40 -1.65
CA TYR A 9 15.43 12.02 -0.83
C TYR A 9 14.56 10.93 -0.19
N VAL A 10 14.30 11.04 1.11
CA VAL A 10 13.37 10.16 1.85
C VAL A 10 12.07 10.94 2.08
N HIS A 11 10.96 10.40 1.58
CA HIS A 11 9.62 10.99 1.69
C HIS A 11 9.12 10.98 3.14
N GLY A 12 9.22 9.84 3.83
CA GLY A 12 8.88 9.69 5.24
C GLY A 12 7.39 9.66 5.57
N ASN A 13 6.51 9.87 4.58
CA ASN A 13 5.05 9.90 4.75
C ASN A 13 4.32 9.26 3.56
N ILE A 14 4.83 8.12 3.07
CA ILE A 14 4.13 7.32 2.07
C ILE A 14 2.95 6.62 2.75
N LYS A 15 1.74 6.87 2.25
CA LYS A 15 0.49 6.23 2.67
C LYS A 15 -0.56 6.41 1.57
N SER A 16 -1.56 5.53 1.52
CA SER A 16 -2.59 5.55 0.48
C SER A 16 -3.30 6.91 0.38
N ARG A 17 -3.57 7.57 1.52
CA ARG A 17 -4.17 8.92 1.56
C ARG A 17 -3.31 10.03 0.92
N ASN A 18 -2.02 9.81 0.76
CA ASN A 18 -1.09 10.76 0.15
C ASN A 18 -0.77 10.41 -1.32
N ILE A 19 -1.40 9.36 -1.87
CA ILE A 19 -1.29 8.98 -3.28
C ILE A 19 -2.60 9.39 -3.95
N PHE A 20 -2.52 10.39 -4.81
CA PHE A 20 -3.67 10.93 -5.53
C PHE A 20 -3.77 10.28 -6.91
N LEU A 21 -4.98 10.15 -7.43
CA LEU A 21 -5.23 9.71 -8.80
C LEU A 21 -5.73 10.91 -9.59
N ASP A 22 -5.23 11.10 -10.81
CA ASP A 22 -5.78 12.09 -11.73
C ASP A 22 -6.91 11.49 -12.60
N GLU A 23 -7.38 12.25 -13.58
CA GLU A 23 -8.50 11.88 -14.47
C GLU A 23 -8.24 10.59 -15.26
N ASP A 24 -6.96 10.27 -15.51
CA ASP A 24 -6.52 9.07 -16.22
C ASP A 24 -6.16 7.93 -15.25
N PHE A 25 -6.55 8.03 -13.97
CA PHE A 25 -6.14 7.12 -12.89
C PHE A 25 -4.62 7.00 -12.71
N SER A 26 -3.85 8.00 -13.14
CA SER A 26 -2.41 8.03 -12.92
C SER A 26 -2.09 8.43 -11.48
N ALA A 27 -1.30 7.61 -10.79
CA ALA A 27 -0.92 7.84 -9.40
C ALA A 27 0.13 8.94 -9.24
N LYS A 28 -0.13 9.90 -8.36
CA LYS A 28 0.75 11.02 -7.99
C LYS A 28 0.94 11.06 -6.49
N LEU A 29 2.19 10.89 -6.05
CA LEU A 29 2.54 11.04 -4.64
C LEU A 29 2.54 12.53 -4.26
N GLY A 30 1.90 12.88 -3.14
CA GLY A 30 1.88 14.24 -2.59
C GLY A 30 2.37 14.31 -1.15
N ASN A 31 2.16 15.45 -0.50
CA ASN A 31 2.52 15.72 0.91
C ASN A 31 4.03 15.62 1.23
N PHE A 32 4.86 16.00 0.26
CA PHE A 32 6.31 16.19 0.45
C PHE A 32 6.61 17.18 1.58
N GLY A 33 7.69 16.92 2.33
CA GLY A 33 8.12 17.81 3.42
C GLY A 33 7.22 17.79 4.66
N MET A 34 6.25 16.88 4.73
CA MET A 34 5.41 16.64 5.90
C MET A 34 5.69 15.26 6.52
N PRO A 35 6.92 14.96 6.99
CA PRO A 35 7.25 13.64 7.54
C PRO A 35 6.45 13.31 8.82
N LYS A 36 5.87 14.33 9.49
CA LYS A 36 5.09 14.21 10.74
C LYS A 36 4.03 15.31 10.90
N CYS A 37 3.20 15.57 9.90
CA CYS A 37 2.01 16.42 10.15
C CYS A 37 0.90 15.61 10.81
N SER A 38 1.09 15.29 12.08
CA SER A 38 0.08 14.77 13.01
C SER A 38 -0.17 15.83 14.09
N LEU A 39 -0.74 16.98 13.70
CA LEU A 39 -1.16 18.00 14.67
C LEU A 39 -2.69 18.18 14.70
N THR A 40 -3.43 17.48 13.84
CA THR A 40 -4.90 17.59 13.74
C THR A 40 -5.57 16.29 13.31
N GLU A 41 -4.90 15.14 13.44
CA GLU A 41 -5.51 13.84 13.15
C GLU A 41 -6.17 13.34 14.44
N THR A 42 -7.40 12.82 14.35
CA THR A 42 -8.12 12.24 15.50
C THR A 42 -7.35 11.04 16.07
N GLU A 43 -7.59 10.64 17.32
CA GLU A 43 -6.91 9.48 17.96
C GLU A 43 -6.94 8.22 17.08
N ASP A 44 -8.04 8.01 16.34
CA ASP A 44 -8.18 6.91 15.37
C ASP A 44 -7.21 7.07 14.18
N GLN A 45 -7.10 8.26 13.58
CA GLN A 45 -6.18 8.51 12.44
C GLN A 45 -4.71 8.40 12.83
N GLU A 46 -4.35 8.82 14.05
CA GLU A 46 -3.00 8.59 14.58
C GLU A 46 -2.69 7.10 14.76
N SER A 47 -3.70 6.28 15.07
CA SER A 47 -3.56 4.82 15.12
C SER A 47 -3.30 4.26 13.72
N TRP A 48 -4.12 4.62 12.73
CA TRP A 48 -4.03 4.12 11.34
C TRP A 48 -2.67 4.39 10.69
N ASN A 49 -2.07 5.55 10.95
CA ASN A 49 -0.74 5.87 10.43
C ASN A 49 0.36 4.92 10.92
N LYS A 50 0.19 4.29 12.09
CA LYS A 50 1.18 3.36 12.66
C LYS A 50 1.33 2.09 11.82
N GLY A 51 0.35 1.76 10.99
CA GLY A 51 0.43 0.63 10.06
C GLY A 51 1.51 0.79 8.99
N TYR A 52 1.87 2.03 8.62
CA TYR A 52 2.89 2.31 7.60
C TYR A 52 4.30 2.47 8.18
N LEU A 53 4.45 2.52 9.51
CA LEU A 53 5.74 2.82 10.13
C LEU A 53 6.65 1.60 10.12
N ALA A 54 7.81 1.75 9.49
CA ALA A 54 8.87 0.76 9.51
C ALA A 54 9.39 0.53 10.95
N PRO A 55 9.67 -0.72 11.35
CA PRO A 55 10.03 -1.09 12.72
C PRO A 55 11.30 -0.39 13.20
N GLU A 56 12.32 -0.22 12.36
CA GLU A 56 13.56 0.48 12.69
C GLU A 56 13.35 1.98 12.94
N TYR A 57 12.33 2.56 12.32
CA TYR A 57 11.94 3.95 12.59
C TYR A 57 11.18 4.05 13.92
N GLN A 58 10.27 3.11 14.19
CA GLN A 58 9.51 3.09 15.46
C GLN A 58 10.44 2.88 16.66
N ASN A 59 11.43 1.98 16.53
CA ASN A 59 12.29 1.57 17.62
C ASN A 59 13.48 2.54 17.83
N GLU A 60 14.08 3.02 16.74
CA GLU A 60 15.36 3.73 16.80
C GLU A 60 15.32 5.13 16.15
N GLY A 61 14.22 5.49 15.48
CA GLY A 61 14.12 6.75 14.73
C GLY A 61 15.02 6.79 13.48
N LYS A 62 15.48 5.64 12.98
CA LYS A 62 16.35 5.55 11.80
C LYS A 62 15.60 5.98 10.54
N ILE A 63 16.13 7.00 9.87
CA ILE A 63 15.58 7.51 8.60
C ILE A 63 16.48 7.02 7.46
N SER A 64 15.91 6.29 6.51
CA SER A 64 16.59 5.81 5.31
C SER A 64 15.57 5.56 4.19
N PRO A 65 15.99 5.38 2.93
CA PRO A 65 15.08 5.00 1.85
C PRO A 65 14.25 3.74 2.17
N ASN A 66 14.77 2.81 2.98
CA ASN A 66 14.06 1.59 3.34
C ASN A 66 12.78 1.85 4.16
N LEU A 67 12.68 3.00 4.82
CA LEU A 67 11.45 3.44 5.50
C LEU A 67 10.32 3.63 4.48
N ASP A 68 10.63 4.28 3.37
CA ASP A 68 9.67 4.49 2.28
C ASP A 68 9.35 3.19 1.53
N ILE A 69 10.33 2.30 1.39
CA ILE A 69 10.11 0.95 0.82
C ILE A 69 9.12 0.16 1.67
N PHE A 70 9.26 0.18 3.00
CA PHE A 70 8.32 -0.49 3.90
C PHE A 70 6.91 0.08 3.75
N ALA A 71 6.78 1.40 3.81
CA ALA A 71 5.49 2.08 3.68
C ALA A 71 4.84 1.82 2.32
N TYR A 72 5.62 1.79 1.24
CA TYR A 72 5.15 1.39 -0.09
C TYR A 72 4.68 -0.07 -0.13
N GLY A 73 5.40 -0.98 0.53
CA GLY A 73 4.97 -2.36 0.70
C GLY A 73 3.59 -2.47 1.35
N VAL A 74 3.32 -1.68 2.40
CA VAL A 74 1.99 -1.62 3.02
C VAL A 74 0.93 -1.11 2.04
N VAL A 75 1.23 -0.08 1.24
CA VAL A 75 0.31 0.39 0.19
C VAL A 75 -0.02 -0.71 -0.82
N LEU A 76 0.97 -1.51 -1.25
CA LEU A 76 0.72 -2.64 -2.15
C LEU A 76 -0.21 -3.69 -1.51
N LEU A 77 -0.08 -3.93 -0.20
CA LEU A 77 -0.97 -4.83 0.52
C LEU A 77 -2.40 -4.30 0.59
N GLU A 78 -2.58 -2.99 0.81
CA GLU A 78 -3.90 -2.35 0.77
C GLU A 78 -4.55 -2.50 -0.60
N VAL A 79 -3.78 -2.29 -1.68
CA VAL A 79 -4.26 -2.47 -3.06
C VAL A 79 -4.68 -3.90 -3.33
N LEU A 80 -3.94 -4.90 -2.84
CA LEU A 80 -4.25 -6.31 -3.05
C LEU A 80 -5.47 -6.80 -2.24
N SER A 81 -5.62 -6.33 -1.00
CA SER A 81 -6.60 -6.86 -0.06
C SER A 81 -7.86 -6.02 0.08
N GLY A 82 -7.82 -4.75 -0.32
CA GLY A 82 -8.87 -3.77 -0.03
C GLY A 82 -9.02 -3.48 1.48
N LYS A 83 -8.10 -3.98 2.31
CA LYS A 83 -8.12 -3.81 3.77
C LYS A 83 -7.25 -2.63 4.19
N PRO A 84 -7.58 -1.95 5.30
CA PRO A 84 -6.77 -0.87 5.82
C PRO A 84 -5.50 -1.43 6.51
N PRO A 85 -4.47 -0.60 6.77
CA PRO A 85 -3.14 -1.10 7.17
C PRO A 85 -3.10 -1.68 8.61
N LEU A 86 -4.16 -1.45 9.40
CA LEU A 86 -4.35 -2.01 10.74
C LEU A 86 -5.75 -2.63 10.88
N ILE A 87 -5.87 -3.93 11.05
CA ILE A 87 -7.19 -4.56 11.19
C ILE A 87 -7.54 -4.66 12.65
N ARG A 88 -8.74 -4.22 13.04
CA ARG A 88 -9.23 -4.37 14.41
C ARG A 88 -9.44 -5.86 14.69
N ASP A 89 -8.77 -6.35 15.71
CA ASP A 89 -8.96 -7.71 16.20
C ASP A 89 -10.23 -7.75 17.05
N GLU A 90 -11.31 -8.30 16.50
CA GLU A 90 -12.59 -8.41 17.19
C GLU A 90 -12.60 -9.52 18.26
N GLU A 91 -11.67 -10.47 18.18
CA GLU A 91 -11.60 -11.61 19.10
C GLU A 91 -10.87 -11.25 20.40
N ARG A 92 -10.03 -10.22 20.38
CA ARG A 92 -9.31 -9.76 21.58
C ARG A 92 -10.13 -8.71 22.33
N GLU A 93 -10.42 -9.00 23.60
CA GLU A 93 -11.19 -8.13 24.52
C GLU A 93 -10.65 -6.69 24.64
N ASN A 94 -9.37 -6.46 24.33
CA ASN A 94 -8.74 -5.15 24.39
C ASN A 94 -8.86 -4.31 23.10
N GLY A 95 -9.48 -4.85 22.04
CA GLY A 95 -9.59 -4.16 20.75
C GLY A 95 -8.23 -3.89 20.10
N SER A 96 -7.28 -4.81 20.23
CA SER A 96 -5.95 -4.66 19.61
C SER A 96 -6.03 -4.61 18.09
N PHE A 97 -4.99 -4.07 17.45
CA PHE A 97 -4.88 -4.03 16.00
C PHE A 97 -3.84 -5.05 15.51
N ILE A 98 -4.14 -5.68 14.37
CA ILE A 98 -3.23 -6.54 13.61
C ILE A 98 -2.68 -5.71 12.46
N LYS A 99 -1.36 -5.65 12.27
CA LYS A 99 -0.79 -5.00 11.09
C LYS A 99 -1.02 -5.85 9.85
N LEU A 100 -1.41 -5.21 8.76
CA LEU A 100 -1.56 -5.87 7.46
C LEU A 100 -0.24 -6.52 6.99
N SER A 101 0.90 -5.90 7.33
CA SER A 101 2.24 -6.45 7.11
C SER A 101 2.49 -7.78 7.82
N ASP A 102 1.88 -8.01 8.97
CA ASP A 102 2.04 -9.25 9.74
C ASP A 102 1.05 -10.32 9.27
N GLU A 103 -0.15 -9.90 8.83
CA GLU A 103 -1.15 -10.81 8.26
C GLU A 103 -0.65 -11.45 6.97
N ILE A 104 -0.08 -10.67 6.03
CA ILE A 104 0.42 -11.24 4.78
C ILE A 104 1.56 -12.24 4.99
N LYS A 105 2.43 -12.01 5.98
CA LYS A 105 3.50 -12.95 6.35
C LYS A 105 2.90 -14.29 6.75
N ARG A 106 1.88 -14.28 7.63
CA ARG A 106 1.17 -15.51 8.04
C ARG A 106 0.48 -16.21 6.88
N VAL A 107 -0.24 -15.47 6.03
CA VAL A 107 -0.96 -16.02 4.88
C VAL A 107 -0.02 -16.70 3.89
N LEU A 108 1.16 -16.11 3.64
CA LEU A 108 2.15 -16.70 2.72
C LEU A 108 2.94 -17.86 3.37
N GLU A 109 3.10 -17.86 4.69
CA GLU A 109 3.76 -18.95 5.43
C GLU A 109 2.97 -20.28 5.39
N THR A 110 1.65 -20.24 5.19
CA THR A 110 0.85 -21.47 5.11
C THR A 110 1.01 -22.22 3.78
N GLU A 111 1.61 -21.58 2.78
CA GLU A 111 1.75 -22.08 1.40
C GLU A 111 0.41 -22.55 0.78
N ASN A 112 -0.70 -22.01 1.28
CA ASN A 112 -2.05 -22.36 0.86
C ASN A 112 -2.63 -21.30 -0.09
N ALA A 113 -2.74 -21.65 -1.38
CA ALA A 113 -3.27 -20.76 -2.40
C ALA A 113 -4.71 -20.29 -2.10
N GLU A 114 -5.55 -21.12 -1.50
CA GLU A 114 -6.94 -20.76 -1.18
C GLU A 114 -7.01 -19.74 -0.04
N GLU A 115 -6.05 -19.77 0.89
CA GLU A 115 -5.96 -18.78 1.95
C GLU A 115 -5.57 -17.41 1.39
N LEU A 116 -4.60 -17.38 0.46
CA LEU A 116 -4.26 -16.15 -0.25
C LEU A 116 -5.43 -15.64 -1.10
N ARG A 117 -6.16 -16.52 -1.81
CA ARG A 117 -7.38 -16.14 -2.55
C ARG A 117 -8.42 -15.50 -1.64
N GLY A 118 -8.64 -16.07 -0.45
CA GLY A 118 -9.57 -15.53 0.55
C GLY A 118 -9.09 -14.22 1.19
N TRP A 119 -7.79 -13.94 1.15
CA TRP A 119 -7.21 -12.71 1.68
C TRP A 119 -7.26 -11.53 0.69
N ILE A 120 -7.21 -11.81 -0.61
CA ILE A 120 -7.33 -10.82 -1.71
C ILE A 120 -8.73 -10.18 -1.71
N ASP A 121 -8.81 -8.93 -2.16
CA ASP A 121 -10.06 -8.16 -2.21
C ASP A 121 -11.15 -8.89 -3.02
N SER A 122 -12.22 -9.27 -2.32
CA SER A 122 -13.41 -9.90 -2.93
C SER A 122 -14.08 -9.03 -4.00
N GLY A 123 -13.89 -7.70 -3.95
CA GLY A 123 -14.39 -6.75 -4.94
C GLY A 123 -13.75 -6.87 -6.32
N LEU A 124 -12.56 -7.50 -6.42
CA LEU A 124 -11.91 -7.79 -7.69
C LEU A 124 -12.64 -8.90 -8.46
N GLY A 125 -13.35 -9.80 -7.77
CA GLY A 125 -14.03 -10.95 -8.38
C GLY A 125 -13.04 -11.82 -9.17
N GLU A 126 -13.32 -12.06 -10.45
CA GLU A 126 -12.44 -12.82 -11.36
C GLU A 126 -11.60 -11.89 -12.26
N ASN A 127 -11.60 -10.58 -12.02
CA ASN A 127 -10.96 -9.57 -12.88
C ASN A 127 -9.46 -9.39 -12.61
N TYR A 128 -8.77 -10.46 -12.22
CA TYR A 128 -7.32 -10.43 -11.98
C TYR A 128 -6.69 -11.80 -12.22
N SER A 129 -5.43 -11.79 -12.63
CA SER A 129 -4.58 -12.97 -12.72
C SER A 129 -4.10 -13.39 -11.33
N PHE A 130 -4.41 -14.62 -10.93
CA PHE A 130 -3.99 -15.13 -9.61
C PHE A 130 -2.47 -15.24 -9.51
N ASP A 131 -1.78 -15.61 -10.59
CA ASP A 131 -0.31 -15.66 -10.62
C ASP A 131 0.28 -14.24 -10.46
N GLY A 132 -0.32 -13.24 -11.11
CA GLY A 132 0.02 -11.83 -10.91
C GLY A 132 -0.17 -11.39 -9.46
N ALA A 133 -1.28 -11.77 -8.82
CA ALA A 133 -1.54 -11.47 -7.42
C ALA A 133 -0.55 -12.16 -6.46
N VAL A 134 -0.19 -13.42 -6.72
CA VAL A 134 0.85 -14.14 -5.96
C VAL A 134 2.20 -13.42 -6.06
N ASN A 135 2.59 -13.00 -7.26
CA ASN A 135 3.86 -12.28 -7.45
C ASN A 135 3.86 -10.92 -6.76
N LEU A 136 2.75 -10.17 -6.86
CA LEU A 136 2.61 -8.87 -6.20
C LEU A 136 2.58 -9.02 -4.67
N ALA A 137 1.93 -10.05 -4.14
CA ALA A 137 1.90 -10.36 -2.71
C ALA A 137 3.30 -10.69 -2.17
N ASN A 138 4.08 -11.49 -2.90
CA ASN A 138 5.47 -11.79 -2.55
C ASN A 138 6.37 -10.55 -2.58
N LEU A 139 6.19 -9.69 -3.59
CA LEU A 139 6.90 -8.41 -3.67
C LEU A 139 6.54 -7.51 -2.48
N ALA A 140 5.26 -7.35 -2.18
CA ALA A 140 4.79 -6.55 -1.05
C ALA A 140 5.32 -7.10 0.29
N ARG A 141 5.26 -8.42 0.50
CA ARG A 141 5.84 -9.09 1.68
C ARG A 141 7.34 -8.81 1.82
N SER A 142 8.11 -8.86 0.72
CA SER A 142 9.55 -8.55 0.76
C SER A 142 9.84 -7.08 1.10
N CYS A 143 8.94 -6.15 0.74
CA CYS A 143 9.07 -4.74 1.09
C CYS A 143 8.85 -4.48 2.60
N VAL A 144 8.04 -5.30 3.26
CA VAL A 144 7.69 -5.16 4.69
C VAL A 144 8.52 -6.05 5.63
N GLU A 145 9.71 -6.44 5.20
CA GLU A 145 10.65 -7.17 6.06
C GLU A 145 11.08 -6.36 7.28
N GLU A 146 11.26 -7.04 8.41
CA GLU A 146 11.69 -6.39 9.65
C GLU A 146 13.12 -5.86 9.52
N ASP A 147 14.02 -6.66 8.92
CA ASP A 147 15.37 -6.25 8.59
C ASP A 147 15.35 -5.38 7.32
N PRO A 148 15.73 -4.09 7.42
CA PRO A 148 15.72 -3.19 6.27
C PRO A 148 16.66 -3.62 5.15
N SER A 149 17.69 -4.43 5.44
CA SER A 149 18.66 -4.92 4.45
C SER A 149 18.11 -6.03 3.57
N LEU A 150 17.02 -6.69 3.97
CA LEU A 150 16.33 -7.72 3.19
C LEU A 150 15.28 -7.14 2.25
N ARG A 151 14.96 -5.84 2.37
CA ARG A 151 14.00 -5.16 1.52
C ARG A 151 14.61 -4.88 0.14
N PRO A 152 13.85 -5.04 -0.96
CA PRO A 152 14.32 -4.65 -2.27
C PRO A 152 14.52 -3.14 -2.35
N ASN A 153 15.45 -2.69 -3.19
CA ASN A 153 15.59 -1.26 -3.48
C ASN A 153 14.51 -0.80 -4.48
N ALA A 154 14.28 0.51 -4.55
CA ALA A 154 13.23 1.08 -5.42
C ALA A 154 13.37 0.69 -6.91
N GLY A 155 14.60 0.50 -7.41
CA GLY A 155 14.83 0.07 -8.79
C GLY A 155 14.38 -1.38 -9.03
N GLU A 156 14.69 -2.29 -8.11
CA GLU A 156 14.26 -3.69 -8.18
C GLU A 156 12.73 -3.82 -8.11
N ILE A 157 12.07 -2.97 -7.30
CA ILE A 157 10.61 -2.95 -7.23
C ILE A 157 10.02 -2.52 -8.58
N VAL A 158 10.53 -1.43 -9.16
CA VAL A 158 10.08 -0.96 -10.48
C VAL A 158 10.29 -2.04 -11.55
N GLU A 159 11.45 -2.68 -11.58
CA GLU A 159 11.75 -3.77 -12.52
C GLU A 159 10.75 -4.93 -12.39
N LYS A 160 10.46 -5.37 -11.16
CA LYS A 160 9.51 -6.46 -10.90
C LYS A 160 8.08 -6.08 -11.30
N LEU A 161 7.64 -4.87 -10.97
CA LEU A 161 6.29 -4.39 -11.33
C LEU A 161 6.12 -4.25 -12.84
N LEU A 162 7.14 -3.73 -13.55
CA LEU A 162 7.10 -3.62 -15.00
C LEU A 162 6.94 -4.99 -15.67
N ARG A 163 7.67 -6.01 -15.19
CA ARG A 163 7.50 -7.39 -15.70
C ARG A 163 6.08 -7.91 -15.51
N LEU A 164 5.48 -7.67 -14.34
CA LEU A 164 4.10 -8.09 -14.08
C LEU A 164 3.11 -7.41 -15.01
N VAL A 165 3.31 -6.12 -15.32
CA VAL A 165 2.44 -5.39 -16.25
C VAL A 165 2.64 -5.88 -17.69
N ASP A 166 3.88 -6.14 -18.10
CA ASP A 166 4.21 -6.63 -19.45
C ASP A 166 3.65 -8.04 -19.70
N GLU A 167 3.66 -8.91 -18.69
CA GLU A 167 3.14 -10.28 -18.76
C GLU A 167 1.60 -10.33 -18.88
N GLU A 168 0.90 -9.29 -18.42
CA GLU A 168 -0.57 -9.18 -18.44
C GLU A 168 -1.14 -8.48 -19.71
N GLY A 169 -0.30 -8.24 -20.73
CA GLY A 169 -0.59 -7.39 -21.89
C GLY A 169 -1.96 -7.59 -22.60
N ASP A 170 -2.64 -6.44 -22.79
CA ASP A 170 -3.81 -6.15 -23.65
C ASP A 170 -5.21 -6.67 -23.23
N HIS A 171 -5.42 -6.91 -21.93
CA HIS A 171 -6.80 -6.94 -21.41
C HIS A 171 -7.24 -5.52 -21.08
N GLN A 172 -8.14 -5.00 -21.91
CA GLN A 172 -8.86 -3.75 -21.66
C GLN A 172 -9.54 -3.90 -20.29
N VAL A 173 -8.95 -3.31 -19.26
CA VAL A 173 -9.56 -3.26 -17.92
C VAL A 173 -10.76 -2.35 -18.05
N ASP A 174 -11.95 -2.94 -18.16
CA ASP A 174 -13.20 -2.20 -18.02
C ASP A 174 -13.24 -1.63 -16.60
N ILE A 175 -12.76 -0.40 -16.45
CA ILE A 175 -12.89 0.36 -15.21
C ILE A 175 -14.40 0.46 -14.96
N CYS A 176 -14.88 -0.22 -13.93
CA CYS A 176 -16.28 -0.21 -13.57
C CYS A 176 -16.70 1.24 -13.28
N GLU A 177 -17.46 1.85 -14.20
CA GLU A 177 -17.97 3.23 -14.13
C GLU A 177 -18.76 3.50 -12.83
N SER A 178 -19.16 2.46 -12.11
CA SER A 178 -19.79 2.53 -10.79
C SER A 178 -18.98 3.34 -9.76
N SER A 179 -17.65 3.41 -9.88
CA SER A 179 -16.79 4.19 -8.97
C SER A 179 -16.60 5.64 -9.40
N CYS A 180 -16.96 6.00 -10.64
CA CYS A 180 -16.73 7.32 -11.24
C CYS A 180 -17.86 8.33 -10.97
N LYS A 181 -18.62 8.19 -9.88
CA LYS A 181 -19.55 9.25 -9.49
C LYS A 181 -18.76 10.35 -8.77
N PRO A 182 -18.80 11.60 -9.25
CA PRO A 182 -18.19 12.72 -8.55
C PRO A 182 -18.71 12.78 -7.10
N LEU A 183 -17.81 12.83 -6.13
CA LEU A 183 -18.17 12.96 -4.70
C LEU A 183 -18.80 14.33 -4.38
N VAL A 184 -18.82 15.26 -5.34
CA VAL A 184 -19.46 16.56 -5.23
C VAL A 184 -20.19 16.84 -6.55
N LYS A 185 -21.50 17.05 -6.49
CA LYS A 185 -22.23 17.68 -7.59
C LYS A 185 -21.80 19.14 -7.62
N ALA A 186 -21.24 19.59 -8.74
CA ALA A 186 -21.17 21.02 -8.99
C ALA A 186 -22.61 21.53 -9.02
N ASP A 187 -22.96 22.43 -8.09
CA ASP A 187 -24.19 23.20 -8.22
C ASP A 187 -24.06 24.03 -9.49
N GLU A 188 -24.77 23.64 -10.54
CA GLU A 188 -25.02 24.51 -11.68
C GLU A 188 -25.87 25.68 -11.16
N GLU A 189 -25.20 26.78 -10.85
CA GLU A 189 -25.85 28.05 -10.51
C GLU A 189 -26.52 28.58 -11.78
N GLU A 190 -27.83 28.30 -11.89
CA GLU A 190 -28.71 28.83 -12.92
C GLU A 190 -28.74 30.37 -12.84
N ARG A 191 -28.23 31.04 -13.88
CA ARG A 191 -28.47 32.46 -14.17
C ARG A 191 -28.77 32.68 -15.64
#